data_AF-A0A7C4WHK8-F1
#
_entry.id   AF-A0A7C4WHK8-F1
#
_cell.length_a   1.000
_cell.length_b   1.000
_cell.length_c   1.000
_cell.angle_alpha   90.00
_cell.angle_beta   90.00
_cell.angle_gamma   90.00
#
_symmetry.space_group_name_H-M   'P 1'
#
loop_
_entity.id
_entity.type
_entity.pdbx_description
1 polymer ?
#
loop_
_entity_poly.entity_id
_entity_poly.type
_entity_poly.pdbx_seq_one_letter_code
_entity_poly.pdbx_strand_id
1 'polypeptide(L)' 'MFFMSVFSLLSSEFVCSRLFRAVRWRGGVYCPRCGSRSINGHGRYRYGLKRYFYRSCRRRFNDKTD' A
#
# COMPACT_ATOMS: atom_id res chain seq x y z
N MET A 1 8.69 12.44 -19.01
CA MET A 1 9.16 11.48 -17.97
C MET A 1 9.65 12.28 -16.78
N PHE A 2 8.96 12.22 -15.64
CA PHE A 2 9.43 12.88 -14.42
C PHE A 2 10.56 12.04 -13.81
N PHE A 3 11.81 12.45 -14.01
CA PHE A 3 12.92 11.94 -13.20
C PHE A 3 12.85 12.63 -11.84
N MET A 4 11.96 12.13 -10.96
CA MET A 4 11.98 12.51 -9.55
C MET A 4 13.22 11.88 -8.94
N SER A 5 14.16 12.69 -8.43
CA SER A 5 15.34 12.16 -7.76
C SER A 5 14.92 11.31 -6.56
N VAL A 6 15.66 10.24 -6.27
CA VAL A 6 15.44 9.41 -5.06
C VAL A 6 15.44 10.29 -3.81
N PHE A 7 16.27 11.33 -3.78
CA PHE A 7 16.33 12.30 -2.69
C PHE A 7 15.00 13.05 -2.50
N SER A 8 14.34 13.46 -3.60
CA SER A 8 13.01 14.08 -3.57
C SER A 8 11.90 13.12 -3.12
N LEU A 9 12.11 11.80 -3.21
CA LEU A 9 11.15 10.80 -2.73
C LEU A 9 11.27 10.55 -1.23
N LEU A 10 12.46 10.76 -0.67
CA LEU A 10 12.76 10.60 0.75
C LEU A 10 12.55 11.90 1.56
N SER A 11 12.25 13.02 0.91
CA SER A 11 12.07 14.33 1.54
C SER A 11 10.77 14.47 2.36
N SER A 12 9.83 13.53 2.23
CA SER A 12 8.58 13.52 2.98
C SER A 12 8.06 12.10 3.17
N GLU A 13 7.58 11.78 4.37
CA GLU A 13 6.92 10.51 4.66
C GLU A 13 5.72 10.23 3.73
N PHE A 14 5.03 11.29 3.28
CA PHE A 14 3.91 11.13 2.37
C PHE A 14 4.36 10.69 0.97
N VAL A 15 5.42 11.31 0.44
CA VAL A 15 5.98 10.97 -0.88
C VAL A 15 6.60 9.57 -0.83
N CYS A 16 7.33 9.26 0.24
CA CYS A 16 7.90 7.95 0.48
C CYS A 16 6.80 6.87 0.58
N SER A 17 5.70 7.15 1.27
CA SER A 17 4.55 6.24 1.36
C SER A 17 3.87 6.01 0.00
N ARG A 18 3.80 7.04 -0.87
CA ARG A 18 3.28 6.88 -2.24
C ARG A 18 4.19 5.99 -3.07
N LEU A 19 5.52 6.22 -3.05
CA LEU A 19 6.48 5.38 -3.76
C LEU A 19 6.41 3.94 -3.27
N PHE A 20 6.44 3.75 -1.96
CA PHE A 20 6.36 2.44 -1.32
C PHE A 20 5.14 1.64 -1.80
N ARG A 21 3.96 2.28 -1.83
CA ARG A 21 2.73 1.65 -2.34
C ARG A 21 2.82 1.31 -3.83
N ALA A 22 3.40 2.20 -4.65
CA ALA A 22 3.54 1.98 -6.08
C ALA A 22 4.46 0.78 -6.39
N VAL A 23 5.53 0.60 -5.62
CA VAL A 23 6.44 -0.54 -5.76
C VAL A 23 5.79 -1.82 -5.22
N ARG A 24 5.28 -1.81 -3.98
CA ARG A 24 4.75 -3.00 -3.32
C ARG A 24 3.51 -3.57 -4.00
N TRP A 25 2.61 -2.71 -4.46
CA TRP A 25 1.34 -3.09 -5.10
C TRP A 25 1.35 -2.83 -6.60
N ARG A 26 2.51 -2.96 -7.26
CA ARG A 26 2.65 -2.78 -8.71
C ARG A 26 1.67 -3.64 -9.53
N GLY A 27 1.37 -4.85 -9.04
CA GLY A 27 0.40 -5.78 -9.64
C GLY A 27 -1.03 -5.68 -9.10
N GLY A 28 -1.34 -4.60 -8.37
CA GLY A 28 -2.57 -4.46 -7.61
C GLY A 28 -2.46 -5.04 -6.19
N VAL A 29 -3.38 -4.61 -5.32
CA VAL A 29 -3.41 -5.07 -3.92
C VAL A 29 -3.99 -6.48 -3.88
N TYR A 30 -3.31 -7.37 -3.15
CA TYR A 30 -3.78 -8.72 -2.83
C TYR A 30 -3.51 -9.04 -1.37
N CYS A 31 -4.22 -10.02 -0.80
CA CYS A 31 -3.92 -10.51 0.54
C CYS A 31 -2.68 -11.42 0.48
N PRO A 32 -1.56 -11.07 1.14
CA PRO A 32 -0.33 -11.86 1.08
C PRO A 32 -0.47 -13.25 1.72
N ARG A 33 -1.50 -13.46 2.55
CA ARG A 33 -1.75 -14.73 3.25
C ARG A 33 -2.62 -15.71 2.46
N CYS A 34 -3.60 -15.23 1.70
CA CYS A 34 -4.56 -16.10 1.01
C CYS A 34 -4.67 -15.84 -0.51
N GLY A 35 -3.88 -14.92 -1.05
CA GLY A 35 -3.85 -14.58 -2.48
C GLY A 35 -5.10 -13.84 -3.00
N SER A 36 -6.17 -13.74 -2.21
CA SER A 36 -7.41 -13.07 -2.61
C SER A 36 -7.17 -11.62 -3.01
N ARG A 37 -7.94 -11.15 -4.00
CA ARG A 37 -8.01 -9.75 -4.45
C ARG A 37 -9.34 -9.08 -4.05
N SER A 38 -10.20 -9.79 -3.31
CA SER A 38 -11.51 -9.29 -2.89
C SER A 38 -11.41 -8.42 -1.64
N ILE A 39 -11.26 -7.11 -1.85
CA ILE A 39 -11.11 -6.08 -0.81
C ILE A 39 -12.46 -5.41 -0.56
N ASN A 40 -12.87 -5.30 0.71
CA ASN A 40 -14.08 -4.57 1.10
C ASN A 40 -13.86 -3.12 1.52
N GLY A 41 -12.63 -2.75 1.81
CA GLY A 41 -12.36 -1.45 2.43
C GLY A 41 -10.94 -1.00 2.19
N HIS A 42 -10.82 0.25 1.74
CA HIS A 42 -9.57 0.99 1.59
C HIS A 42 -9.57 2.17 2.55
N GLY A 43 -9.33 1.90 3.84
CA GLY A 43 -9.23 2.95 4.84
C GLY A 43 -7.92 3.72 4.69
N ARG A 44 -7.91 5.03 4.96
CA ARG A 44 -6.63 5.76 5.12
C ARG A 44 -5.92 5.29 6.39
N TYR A 45 -4.59 5.27 6.31
CA TYR A 45 -3.66 5.08 7.40
C TYR A 45 -2.59 6.17 7.28
N ARG A 46 -1.87 6.44 8.36
CA ARG A 46 -0.96 7.58 8.51
C ARG A 46 -0.12 7.85 7.24
N TYR A 47 0.13 9.13 6.95
CA TYR A 47 1.04 9.58 5.90
C TYR A 47 0.73 9.05 4.48
N GLY A 48 -0.55 8.80 4.17
CA GLY A 48 -0.98 8.38 2.82
C GLY A 48 -0.98 6.86 2.59
N LEU A 49 -0.66 6.09 3.63
CA LEU A 49 -0.82 4.64 3.65
C LEU A 49 -2.30 4.26 3.70
N LYS A 50 -2.57 2.97 3.52
CA LYS A 50 -3.90 2.38 3.50
C LYS A 50 -3.97 1.15 4.40
N ARG A 51 -5.17 0.93 4.92
CA ARG A 51 -5.61 -0.30 5.57
C ARG A 51 -6.58 -1.04 4.66
N TYR A 52 -6.45 -2.36 4.66
CA TYR A 52 -7.22 -3.27 3.83
C TYR A 52 -7.91 -4.29 4.70
N PHE A 53 -9.11 -4.69 4.29
CA PHE A 53 -9.84 -5.82 4.88
C PHE A 53 -10.30 -6.76 3.77
N TYR A 54 -9.91 -8.04 3.89
CA TYR A 54 -10.24 -9.08 2.93
C TYR A 54 -11.29 -10.03 3.48
N ARG A 55 -12.35 -10.28 2.68
CA ARG A 55 -13.46 -11.16 3.09
C ARG A 55 -13.04 -12.62 3.24
N SER A 56 -12.23 -13.11 2.30
CA SER A 56 -11.88 -14.54 2.20
C SER A 56 -11.17 -15.06 3.44
N CYS A 57 -10.26 -14.27 4.01
CA CYS A 57 -9.52 -14.65 5.23
C CYS A 57 -9.93 -13.85 6.47
N ARG A 58 -10.87 -12.90 6.33
CA ARG A 58 -11.37 -11.99 7.39
C ARG A 58 -10.26 -11.25 8.15
N ARG A 59 -9.14 -10.93 7.48
CA ARG A 59 -8.00 -10.24 8.09
C ARG A 59 -7.91 -8.78 7.68
N ARG A 60 -7.34 -7.99 8.59
CA ARG A 60 -6.93 -6.60 8.34
C ARG A 60 -5.41 -6.57 8.19
N PHE A 61 -4.92 -5.87 7.19
CA PHE A 61 -3.51 -5.49 7.09
C PHE A 61 -3.41 -4.05 6.59
N ASN A 62 -2.19 -3.50 6.58
CA ASN A 62 -1.92 -2.20 6.00
C ASN A 62 -0.73 -2.31 5.05
N ASP A 63 -0.41 -1.25 4.31
CA ASP A 63 0.68 -1.29 3.34
C ASP A 63 2.02 -1.81 3.94
N LYS A 64 2.27 -1.60 5.24
CA LYS A 64 3.50 -2.03 5.95
C LYS A 64 3.47 -3.46 6.51
N THR A 65 2.34 -4.17 6.44
CA THR A 65 2.19 -5.49 7.10
C THR A 65 1.56 -6.51 6.16
N ASP A 66 1.76 -7.79 6.47
CA ASP A 66 1.11 -8.94 5.82
C ASP A 66 -0.11 -9.47 6.60
#